data_AF-A0A935LCE6-F1
#
_entry.id   AF-A0A935LCE6-F1
#
_cell.length_a   1.000
_cell.length_b   1.000
_cell.length_c   1.000
_cell.angle_alpha   90.00
_cell.angle_beta   90.00
_cell.angle_gamma   90.00
#
_symmetry.space_group_name_H-M   'P 1'
#
loop_
_entity.id
_entity.type
_entity.pdbx_description
1 polymer ?
#
loop_
_entity_poly.entity_id
_entity_poly.type
_entity_poly.pdbx_seq_one_letter_code
_entity_poly.pdbx_strand_id
1 'polypeptide(L)' 'MYGAIRAGLFTKPVNIGPRSVGWPDYEVEAINKARIAGQSDEQIRELVKRLHAKRAELVAEV' A
#
# COMPACT_ATOMS: atom_id res chain seq x y z
N MET A 1 12.26 3.15 1.16
CA MET A 1 10.93 2.48 1.28
C MET A 1 10.46 2.31 2.72
N TYR A 2 11.25 1.73 3.62
CA TYR A 2 10.85 1.52 5.02
C TYR A 2 10.45 2.79 5.79
N GLY A 3 11.07 3.94 5.52
CA GLY A 3 10.65 5.23 6.09
C GLY A 3 9.25 5.66 5.66
N ALA A 4 8.88 5.42 4.39
CA ALA A 4 7.54 5.73 3.88
C ALA A 4 6.48 4.81 4.50
N ILE A 5 6.81 3.53 4.72
CA ILE A 5 5.93 2.59 5.42
C ILE A 5 5.70 3.06 6.87
N ARG A 6 6.76 3.47 7.58
CA ARG A 6 6.65 4.03 8.94
C ARG A 6 5.83 5.32 9.00
N ALA A 7 5.92 6.15 7.96
CA ALA A 7 5.14 7.39 7.84
C ALA A 7 3.69 7.18 7.35
N GLY A 8 3.28 5.93 7.07
CA GLY A 8 1.96 5.62 6.53
C GLY A 8 1.75 6.01 5.06
N LEU A 9 2.83 6.34 4.35
CA LEU A 9 2.83 6.77 2.94
C LEU A 9 3.06 5.61 1.96
N PHE A 10 3.03 4.39 2.47
CA PHE A 10 3.14 3.17 1.70
C PHE A 10 2.44 2.01 2.41
N THR A 11 1.92 1.04 1.67
CA THR A 11 1.26 -0.12 2.26
C THR A 11 2.25 -1.04 2.97
N LYS A 12 1.75 -1.74 4.00
CA LYS A 12 2.50 -2.82 4.65
C LYS A 12 2.78 -3.96 3.65
N PRO A 13 4.00 -4.53 3.68
CA PRO A 13 4.36 -5.67 2.83
C PRO A 13 3.44 -6.87 3.07
N VAL A 14 3.28 -7.69 2.04
CA VAL A 14 2.69 -9.04 2.11
C VAL A 14 3.82 -10.05 2.23
N ASN A 15 3.72 -10.97 3.18
CA ASN A 15 4.67 -12.06 3.30
C ASN A 15 4.40 -13.10 2.18
N ILE A 16 5.42 -13.40 1.37
CA ILE A 16 5.36 -14.34 0.26
C ILE A 16 6.32 -15.53 0.45
N GLY A 17 7.04 -15.59 1.58
CA GLY A 17 7.96 -16.68 1.88
C GLY A 17 8.82 -16.41 3.12
N PRO A 18 9.59 -17.40 3.59
CA PRO A 18 10.27 -17.35 4.90
C PRO A 18 11.19 -16.14 5.13
N ARG A 19 11.73 -15.56 4.05
CA ARG A 19 12.56 -14.33 4.08
C ARG A 19 12.21 -13.37 2.95
N SER A 20 10.97 -13.43 2.47
CA SER A 20 10.54 -12.74 1.25
C SER A 20 9.25 -11.99 1.49
N VAL A 21 9.25 -10.71 1.15
CA VAL A 21 8.07 -9.86 1.18
C VAL A 21 7.84 -9.25 -0.19
N GLY A 22 6.57 -9.04 -0.53
CA GLY A 22 6.15 -8.41 -1.77
C GLY A 22 5.08 -7.35 -1.53
N TRP A 23 4.84 -6.57 -2.57
CA TRP A 23 3.70 -5.66 -2.65
C TRP A 23 2.92 -6.00 -3.91
N PRO A 24 1.58 -6.06 -3.85
CA PRO A 24 0.78 -6.18 -5.04
C PRO A 24 1.06 -5.00 -5.99
N ASP A 25 1.20 -5.29 -7.28
CA ASP A 25 1.55 -4.34 -8.34
C ASP A 25 0.57 -3.15 -8.38
N TYR A 26 -0.73 -3.43 -8.26
CA TYR A 26 -1.77 -2.40 -8.28
C TYR A 26 -1.68 -1.41 -7.10
N GLU A 27 -1.18 -1.84 -5.94
CA GLU A 27 -0.99 -0.94 -4.79
C GLU A 27 0.19 0.01 -5.03
N VAL A 28 1.29 -0.54 -5.55
CA VAL A 28 2.49 0.24 -5.89
C VAL A 28 2.15 1.27 -6.97
N GLU A 29 1.42 0.86 -8.01
CA GLU A 29 0.99 1.74 -9.08
C GLU A 29 0.08 2.86 -8.58
N ALA A 30 -0.92 2.55 -7.74
CA ALA A 30 -1.83 3.55 -7.20
C ALA A 30 -1.11 4.62 -6.37
N ILE A 31 -0.15 4.21 -5.52
CA ILE A 31 0.63 5.13 -4.69
C ILE A 31 1.57 5.98 -5.55
N ASN A 32 2.18 5.40 -6.57
CA ASN A 32 3.01 6.15 -7.51
C ASN A 32 2.19 7.19 -8.28
N LYS A 33 1.00 6.83 -8.77
CA LYS A 33 0.07 7.77 -9.42
C LYS A 33 -0.30 8.92 -8.50
N ALA A 34 -0.64 8.63 -7.24
CA ALA A 34 -0.96 9.65 -6.24
C ALA A 34 0.20 10.63 -6.01
N ARG A 35 1.43 10.11 -5.91
CA ARG A 35 2.64 10.94 -5.76
C ARG A 35 2.92 11.80 -6.99
N ILE A 36 2.81 11.23 -8.19
CA ILE A 36 3.00 11.95 -9.46
C ILE A 36 1.94 13.06 -9.61
N ALA A 37 0.71 12.81 -9.17
CA ALA A 37 -0.36 13.80 -9.16
C ALA A 37 -0.17 14.91 -8.10
N GLY A 38 0.88 14.86 -7.29
CA GLY A 38 1.15 15.86 -6.25
C GLY A 38 0.22 15.78 -5.06
N GLN A 39 -0.39 14.61 -4.78
CA GLN A 39 -1.23 14.44 -3.61
C GLN A 39 -0.44 14.66 -2.32
N SER A 40 -1.10 15.25 -1.32
CA SER A 40 -0.50 15.46 -0.02
C SER A 40 -0.28 14.15 0.73
N ASP A 41 0.62 14.17 1.69
CA ASP A 41 0.88 13.02 2.56
C ASP A 41 -0.38 12.49 3.23
N GLU A 42 -1.33 13.36 3.59
CA GLU A 42 -2.60 12.94 4.20
C GLU A 42 -3.49 12.19 3.20
N GLN A 43 -3.58 12.68 1.95
CA GLN A 43 -4.32 12.00 0.89
C GLN A 43 -3.70 10.63 0.57
N ILE A 44 -2.37 10.53 0.58
CA ILE A 44 -1.66 9.27 0.40
C ILE A 44 -1.93 8.31 1.57
N ARG A 45 -1.97 8.79 2.82
CA ARG A 45 -2.34 7.95 3.98
C ARG A 45 -3.75 7.40 3.86
N GLU A 46 -4.71 8.23 3.44
CA GLU A 46 -6.08 7.79 3.18
C GLU A 46 -6.15 6.75 2.06
N LEU A 47 -5.39 6.95 0.98
CA LEU A 47 -5.26 5.95 -0.09
C LEU A 47 -4.70 4.62 0.44
N VAL A 48 -3.64 4.67 1.25
CA VAL A 48 -3.04 3.48 1.87
C VAL A 48 -4.04 2.74 2.76
N LYS A 49 -4.86 3.45 3.56
CA LYS A 49 -5.94 2.83 4.34
C LYS A 49 -6.96 2.11 3.46
N ARG A 50 -7.37 2.73 2.35
CA ARG A 50 -8.31 2.13 1.38
C ARG A 50 -7.73 0.88 0.72
N LEU A 51 -6.46 0.92 0.33
CA LEU A 51 -5.77 -0.25 -0.24
C LEU A 51 -5.69 -1.41 0.78
N HIS A 52 -5.46 -1.10 2.05
CA HIS A 52 -5.50 -2.11 3.12
C HIS A 52 -6.90 -2.69 3.34
N ALA A 53 -7.95 -1.87 3.30
CA ALA A 53 -9.32 -2.36 3.39
C ALA A 53 -9.66 -3.29 2.21
N LYS A 54 -9.32 -2.87 0.99
CA LYS A 54 -9.50 -3.70 -0.22
C LYS A 54 -8.76 -5.04 -0.13
N ARG A 55 -7.57 -5.06 0.48
CA ARG A 55 -6.82 -6.30 0.73
C ARG A 55 -7.57 -7.23 1.68
N ALA A 56 -8.20 -6.69 2.72
CA ALA A 56 -8.99 -7.49 3.67
C ALA A 56 -10.25 -8.09 3.00
N GLU A 57 -10.90 -7.33 2.11
CA GLU A 57 -12.04 -7.82 1.32
C GLU A 57 -11.65 -9.01 0.43
N LEU A 58 -10.53 -8.91 -0.29
CA LEU A 58 -10.03 -9.99 -1.15
C LEU A 58 -9.70 -11.28 -0.38
N VAL A 59 -9.38 -11.20 0.91
CA VAL A 59 -9.16 -12.38 1.76
C VAL A 59 -10.48 -12.98 2.23
N ALA A 60 -11.53 -12.17 2.41
CA ALA A 60 -12.85 -12.61 2.85
C ALA A 60 -13.68 -13.28 1.74
N GLU A 61 -13.33 -13.05 0.47
CA GLU A 61 -13.96 -13.70 -0.70
C GLU A 61 -13.33 -15.07 -1.07
N VAL A 62 -12.41 -15.61 -0.26
CA VAL A 62 -11.77 -16.92 -0.46
C VAL A 62 -12.28 -17.93 0.56
#